data_AF-A0A093VIU7-F1
#
_entry.id   AF-A0A093VIU7-F1
#
_cell.length_a   1.000
_cell.length_b   1.000
_cell.length_c   1.000
_cell.angle_alpha   90.00
_cell.angle_beta   90.00
_cell.angle_gamma   90.00
#
_symmetry.space_group_name_H-M   'P 1'
#
loop_
_entity.id
_entity.type
_entity.pdbx_description
1 polymer ?
#
loop_
_entity_poly.entity_id
_entity_poly.type
_entity_poly.pdbx_seq_one_letter_code
_entity_poly.pdbx_strand_id
1 'polypeptide(L)'
;MSESESLLEELSNSITENARIVSQYLASQNLPQPSFRSDGPTTILPKGCPQSIQARESVIAKSLEILQLAIGPSEFLPHFTTGYQYISCLRWLCQFDIFHLVPLNITISYADLATAAKVPEQRLKSIMRMAMTSFLFLEEEAGSTRTYETAFNLAHSTDLTFFDYLSRNQDLMRDFAQHIRSVRSSESVGIKHLLAGYEWQAIPDGGLVVDLATIGNFVFVPGFKRDAPIF
;
A
#
# COMPACT_ATOMS: atom_id res chain seq x y z
N MET A 1 -9.84 31.23 25.25
CA MET A 1 -9.02 30.68 24.17
C MET A 1 -9.85 29.60 23.52
N SER A 2 -10.35 29.82 22.30
CA SER A 2 -11.01 28.75 21.54
C SER A 2 -9.94 27.71 21.19
N GLU A 3 -10.18 26.44 21.52
CA GLU A 3 -9.38 25.34 20.98
C GLU A 3 -9.42 25.45 19.44
N SER A 4 -8.26 25.58 18.80
CA SER A 4 -8.21 25.50 17.34
C SER A 4 -8.58 24.08 16.95
N GLU A 5 -9.58 23.92 16.08
CA GLU A 5 -10.00 22.64 15.53
C GLU A 5 -8.77 21.91 14.96
N SER A 6 -8.69 20.60 15.16
CA SER A 6 -7.56 19.82 14.64
C SER A 6 -7.55 19.89 13.11
N LEU A 7 -6.38 20.06 12.48
CA LEU A 7 -6.28 20.05 11.01
C LEU A 7 -6.88 18.77 10.39
N LEU A 8 -6.81 17.63 11.08
CA LEU A 8 -7.45 16.38 10.66
C LEU A 8 -8.99 16.50 10.65
N GLU A 9 -9.56 17.19 11.64
CA GLU A 9 -11.01 17.44 11.74
C GLU A 9 -11.46 18.44 10.67
N GLU A 10 -10.71 19.53 10.46
CA GLU A 10 -10.96 20.51 9.41
C GLU A 10 -10.99 19.86 8.02
N LEU A 11 -9.99 19.03 7.70
CA LEU A 11 -9.92 18.30 6.44
C LEU A 11 -11.09 17.29 6.31
N SER A 12 -11.44 16.59 7.39
CA SER A 12 -12.54 15.60 7.40
C SER A 12 -13.90 16.26 7.15
N ASN A 13 -14.13 17.41 7.77
CA ASN A 13 -15.33 18.22 7.56
C ASN A 13 -15.40 18.70 6.10
N SER A 14 -14.28 19.15 5.54
CA SER A 14 -14.22 19.58 4.14
C SER A 14 -14.44 18.43 3.16
N ILE A 15 -13.90 17.24 3.42
CA ILE A 15 -14.17 16.04 2.61
C ILE A 15 -15.65 15.71 2.63
N THR A 16 -16.29 15.73 3.81
CA THR A 16 -17.71 15.43 3.98
C THR A 16 -18.58 16.41 3.18
N GLU A 17 -18.29 17.71 3.25
CA GLU A 17 -19.02 18.73 2.49
C GLU A 17 -18.89 18.52 0.98
N ASN A 18 -17.66 18.33 0.49
CA ASN A 18 -17.42 18.16 -0.95
C ASN A 18 -17.97 16.83 -1.49
N ALA A 19 -17.87 15.75 -0.72
CA ALA A 19 -18.49 14.47 -1.06
C ALA A 19 -20.01 14.59 -1.19
N ARG A 20 -20.66 15.39 -0.33
CA ARG A 20 -22.10 15.67 -0.44
C ARG A 20 -22.44 16.38 -1.74
N ILE A 21 -21.67 17.38 -2.15
CA ILE A 21 -21.88 18.10 -3.43
C ILE A 21 -21.82 17.12 -4.60
N VAL A 22 -20.80 16.25 -4.63
CA VAL A 22 -20.65 15.24 -5.70
C VAL A 22 -21.84 14.28 -5.70
N SER A 23 -22.20 13.73 -4.54
CA SER A 23 -23.28 12.75 -4.44
C SER A 23 -24.65 13.34 -4.80
N GLN A 24 -24.95 14.56 -4.35
CA GLN A 24 -26.18 15.29 -4.69
C GLN A 24 -26.26 15.62 -6.18
N TYR A 25 -25.14 16.03 -6.79
CA TYR A 25 -25.10 16.28 -8.23
C TYR A 25 -25.45 15.01 -9.01
N LEU A 26 -24.83 13.88 -8.67
CA LEU A 26 -25.12 12.59 -9.31
C LEU A 26 -26.60 12.21 -9.16
N ALA A 27 -27.15 12.35 -7.96
CA ALA A 27 -28.57 12.09 -7.71
C ALA A 27 -29.49 13.01 -8.54
N SER A 28 -29.17 14.31 -8.62
CA SER A 28 -29.98 15.28 -9.38
C SER A 28 -30.02 15.01 -10.88
N GLN A 29 -28.96 14.39 -11.41
CA GLN A 29 -28.83 14.02 -12.82
C GLN A 29 -29.23 12.56 -13.09
N ASN A 30 -29.74 11.84 -12.09
CA ASN A 30 -30.03 10.39 -12.16
C ASN A 30 -28.82 9.55 -12.63
N LEU A 31 -27.62 9.95 -12.22
CA LEU A 31 -26.38 9.25 -12.52
C LEU A 31 -26.05 8.23 -11.41
N PRO A 32 -25.42 7.10 -11.75
CA PRO A 32 -25.01 6.10 -10.76
C PRO A 32 -23.97 6.66 -9.79
N GLN A 33 -24.06 6.22 -8.53
CA GLN A 33 -23.06 6.58 -7.50
C GLN A 33 -21.78 5.76 -7.69
N PRO A 34 -20.60 6.29 -7.31
CA PRO A 34 -19.36 5.54 -7.31
C PRO A 34 -19.46 4.33 -6.38
N SER A 35 -18.97 3.17 -6.83
CA SER A 35 -18.93 1.96 -6.03
C SER A 35 -17.66 1.17 -6.35
N PHE A 36 -17.26 0.27 -5.46
CA PHE A 36 -16.20 -0.72 -5.71
C PHE A 36 -16.69 -1.95 -6.47
N ARG A 37 -17.97 -1.98 -6.87
CA ARG A 37 -18.59 -3.09 -7.58
C ARG A 37 -18.39 -2.91 -9.09
N SER A 38 -18.51 -4.00 -9.83
CA SER A 38 -18.36 -4.00 -11.30
C SER A 38 -19.43 -3.18 -12.04
N ASP A 39 -20.53 -2.83 -11.37
CA ASP A 39 -21.60 -1.96 -11.89
C ASP A 39 -21.36 -0.46 -11.64
N GLY A 40 -20.23 -0.10 -11.01
CA GLY A 40 -19.85 1.29 -10.76
C GLY A 40 -19.57 2.07 -12.05
N PRO A 41 -19.78 3.41 -12.06
CA PRO A 41 -19.50 4.22 -13.22
C PRO A 41 -18.00 4.27 -13.56
N THR A 42 -17.65 3.99 -14.82
CA THR A 42 -16.26 4.12 -15.32
C THR A 42 -15.76 5.56 -15.26
N THR A 43 -16.65 6.54 -15.39
CA THR A 43 -16.35 7.97 -15.22
C THR A 43 -17.24 8.52 -14.13
N ILE A 44 -16.63 8.97 -13.03
CA ILE A 44 -17.36 9.43 -11.84
C ILE A 44 -18.20 10.68 -12.11
N LEU A 45 -17.69 11.63 -12.88
CA LEU A 45 -18.43 12.85 -13.25
C LEU A 45 -18.34 13.06 -14.76
N PRO A 46 -19.49 13.18 -15.47
CA PRO A 46 -19.48 13.57 -16.87
C PRO A 46 -19.02 15.03 -17.01
N LYS A 47 -18.47 15.37 -18.19
CA LYS A 47 -18.14 16.76 -18.52
C LYS A 47 -19.44 17.57 -18.53
N GLY A 48 -19.55 18.61 -17.69
CA GLY A 48 -20.77 19.44 -17.69
C GLY A 48 -21.02 20.34 -16.48
N CYS A 49 -20.34 20.12 -15.35
CA CYS A 49 -20.53 20.96 -14.16
C CYS A 49 -19.20 21.25 -13.44
N PRO A 50 -18.68 22.50 -13.51
CA PRO A 50 -17.41 22.86 -12.86
C PRO A 50 -17.43 22.67 -11.34
N GLN A 51 -18.57 22.91 -10.67
CA GLN A 51 -18.66 22.82 -9.22
C GLN A 51 -18.50 21.39 -8.70
N SER A 52 -19.15 20.40 -9.32
CA SER A 52 -18.99 19.00 -8.90
C SER A 52 -17.59 18.46 -9.22
N ILE A 53 -16.98 18.91 -10.33
CA ILE A 53 -15.59 18.59 -10.67
C ILE A 53 -14.65 19.14 -9.61
N GLN A 54 -14.77 20.42 -9.26
CA GLN A 54 -13.95 21.05 -8.23
C GLN A 54 -14.15 20.38 -6.86
N ALA A 55 -15.41 20.03 -6.52
CA ALA A 55 -15.70 19.30 -5.29
C ALA A 55 -15.03 17.92 -5.28
N ARG A 56 -15.06 17.19 -6.40
CA ARG A 56 -14.36 15.91 -6.52
C ARG A 56 -12.83 16.06 -6.39
N GLU A 57 -12.24 17.07 -7.03
CA GLU A 57 -10.80 17.36 -6.90
C GLU A 57 -10.43 17.70 -5.45
N SER A 58 -11.28 18.46 -4.77
CA SER A 58 -11.14 18.80 -3.35
C SER A 58 -11.22 17.55 -2.46
N VAL A 59 -12.13 16.60 -2.72
CA VAL A 59 -12.16 15.31 -2.01
C VAL A 59 -10.83 14.57 -2.20
N ILE A 60 -10.34 14.44 -3.44
CA ILE A 60 -9.10 13.70 -3.73
C ILE A 60 -7.90 14.33 -3.01
N ALA A 61 -7.72 15.64 -3.16
CA ALA A 61 -6.58 16.35 -2.57
C ALA A 61 -6.59 16.25 -1.04
N LYS A 62 -7.74 16.51 -0.40
CA LYS A 62 -7.84 16.49 1.07
C LYS A 62 -7.76 15.09 1.65
N SER A 63 -8.31 14.08 0.96
CA SER A 63 -8.14 12.69 1.37
C SER A 63 -6.66 12.28 1.32
N LEU A 64 -5.89 12.77 0.35
CA LEU A 64 -4.45 12.56 0.32
C LEU A 64 -3.75 13.27 1.50
N GLU A 65 -4.11 14.51 1.81
CA GLU A 65 -3.55 15.23 2.95
C GLU A 65 -3.82 14.53 4.29
N ILE A 66 -5.07 14.08 4.53
CA ILE A 66 -5.41 13.28 5.71
C ILE A 66 -4.58 12.00 5.75
N LEU A 67 -4.48 11.28 4.62
CA LEU A 67 -3.70 10.05 4.54
C LEU A 67 -2.23 10.31 4.93
N GLN A 68 -1.62 11.37 4.39
CA GLN A 68 -0.23 11.73 4.71
C GLN A 68 -0.06 12.11 6.18
N LEU A 69 -0.99 12.90 6.74
CA LEU A 69 -0.97 13.27 8.17
C LEU A 69 -1.12 12.05 9.07
N ALA A 70 -1.99 11.10 8.69
CA ALA A 70 -2.24 9.87 9.46
C ALA A 70 -1.06 8.87 9.39
N ILE A 71 -0.40 8.75 8.24
CA ILE A 71 0.81 7.94 8.07
C ILE A 71 1.95 8.54 8.91
N GLY A 72 2.13 9.86 8.84
CA GLY A 72 3.23 10.55 9.50
C GLY A 72 4.61 10.26 8.88
N PRO A 73 5.66 10.90 9.37
CA PRO A 73 6.99 10.82 8.76
C PRO A 73 7.67 9.44 8.93
N SER A 74 7.35 8.69 9.99
CA SER A 74 7.97 7.39 10.25
C SER A 74 7.53 6.31 9.27
N GLU A 75 6.27 6.35 8.83
CA GLU A 75 5.68 5.35 7.93
C GLU A 75 5.64 5.82 6.46
N PHE A 76 6.19 7.01 6.17
CA PHE A 76 6.21 7.60 4.83
C PHE A 76 6.90 6.68 3.82
N LEU A 77 8.15 6.28 4.05
CA LEU A 77 8.88 5.41 3.12
C LEU A 77 8.23 4.03 2.95
N PRO A 78 7.86 3.30 4.02
CA PRO A 78 7.09 2.05 3.91
C PRO A 78 5.85 2.19 3.02
N HIS A 79 5.08 3.26 3.19
CA HIS A 79 3.90 3.54 2.38
C HIS A 79 4.22 3.74 0.89
N PHE A 80 5.31 4.42 0.54
CA PHE A 80 5.70 4.57 -0.87
C PHE A 80 6.20 3.24 -1.49
N THR A 81 6.81 2.36 -0.70
CA THR A 81 7.24 1.05 -1.19
C THR A 81 6.10 0.16 -1.68
N THR A 82 4.89 0.30 -1.13
CA THR A 82 3.73 -0.49 -1.59
C THR A 82 3.35 -0.16 -3.03
N GLY A 83 3.59 1.08 -3.49
CA GLY A 83 3.40 1.48 -4.87
C GLY A 83 4.22 0.65 -5.88
N TYR A 84 5.46 0.31 -5.55
CA TYR A 84 6.29 -0.58 -6.38
C TYR A 84 5.72 -2.00 -6.46
N GLN A 85 5.17 -2.48 -5.35
CA GLN A 85 4.52 -3.79 -5.31
C GLN A 85 3.25 -3.80 -6.17
N TYR A 86 2.47 -2.71 -6.18
CA TYR A 86 1.31 -2.59 -7.07
C TYR A 86 1.69 -2.65 -8.53
N ILE A 87 2.72 -1.90 -8.96
CA ILE A 87 3.19 -1.94 -10.34
C ILE A 87 3.70 -3.34 -10.71
N SER A 88 4.42 -3.99 -9.79
CA SER A 88 4.92 -5.36 -9.98
C SER A 88 3.79 -6.38 -10.12
N CYS A 89 2.74 -6.26 -9.29
CA CYS A 89 1.54 -7.09 -9.40
C CYS A 89 0.81 -6.84 -10.71
N LEU A 90 0.56 -5.58 -11.08
CA LEU A 90 -0.08 -5.21 -12.35
C LEU A 90 0.66 -5.81 -13.55
N ARG A 91 2.00 -5.68 -13.57
CA ARG A 91 2.82 -6.29 -14.62
C ARG A 91 2.62 -7.80 -14.70
N TRP A 92 2.62 -8.48 -13.55
CA TRP A 92 2.42 -9.93 -13.50
C TRP A 92 1.01 -10.33 -13.96
N LEU A 93 -0.03 -9.64 -13.47
CA LEU A 93 -1.43 -9.88 -13.84
C LEU A 93 -1.64 -9.72 -15.35
N CYS A 94 -1.05 -8.70 -15.97
CA CYS A 94 -1.06 -8.52 -17.42
C CYS A 94 -0.27 -9.60 -18.15
N GLN A 95 0.91 -9.99 -17.65
CA GLN A 95 1.75 -11.00 -18.28
C GLN A 95 1.07 -12.38 -18.35
N PHE A 96 0.27 -12.73 -17.34
CA PHE A 96 -0.44 -14.00 -17.25
C PHE A 96 -1.93 -13.90 -17.61
N ASP A 97 -2.32 -12.77 -18.22
CA ASP A 97 -3.67 -12.54 -18.75
C ASP A 97 -4.81 -12.67 -17.72
N ILE A 98 -4.50 -12.43 -16.44
CA ILE A 98 -5.42 -12.68 -15.32
C ILE A 98 -6.70 -11.87 -15.45
N PHE A 99 -6.63 -10.63 -15.95
CA PHE A 99 -7.82 -9.79 -16.13
C PHE A 99 -8.85 -10.37 -17.12
N HIS A 100 -8.39 -11.07 -18.16
CA HIS A 100 -9.30 -11.70 -19.13
C HIS A 100 -9.81 -13.06 -18.65
N LEU A 101 -9.06 -13.72 -17.76
CA LEU A 101 -9.43 -15.00 -17.18
C LEU A 101 -10.40 -14.88 -16.00
N VAL A 102 -10.45 -13.71 -15.33
CA VAL A 102 -11.43 -13.43 -14.27
C VAL A 102 -12.74 -12.94 -14.90
N PRO A 103 -13.84 -13.70 -14.78
CA PRO A 103 -15.13 -13.30 -15.34
C PRO A 103 -15.73 -12.10 -14.58
N LEU A 104 -16.41 -11.21 -15.32
CA LEU A 104 -16.91 -9.93 -14.77
C LEU A 104 -18.13 -10.05 -13.84
N ASN A 105 -18.94 -11.10 -14.02
CA ASN A 105 -20.27 -11.22 -13.40
C ASN A 105 -20.43 -12.45 -12.50
N ILE A 106 -19.40 -13.30 -12.41
CA ILE A 106 -19.40 -14.51 -11.58
C ILE A 106 -18.05 -14.63 -10.89
N THR A 107 -17.98 -15.43 -9.83
CA THR A 107 -16.73 -15.74 -9.15
C THR A 107 -15.99 -16.88 -9.85
N ILE A 108 -14.66 -16.88 -9.76
CA ILE A 108 -13.78 -17.98 -10.21
C ILE A 108 -12.94 -18.45 -9.03
N SER A 109 -12.75 -19.77 -8.91
CA SER A 109 -11.88 -20.31 -7.86
C SER A 109 -10.42 -20.05 -8.19
N TYR A 110 -9.55 -19.97 -7.18
CA TYR A 110 -8.11 -19.85 -7.40
C TYR A 110 -7.54 -21.06 -8.17
N ALA A 111 -8.05 -22.27 -7.94
CA ALA A 111 -7.59 -23.48 -8.62
C ALA A 111 -7.88 -23.42 -10.12
N ASP A 112 -9.10 -23.02 -10.50
CA ASP A 112 -9.49 -22.89 -11.91
C ASP A 112 -8.73 -21.76 -12.60
N LEU A 113 -8.60 -20.60 -11.93
CA LEU A 113 -7.86 -19.46 -12.46
C LEU A 113 -6.37 -19.78 -12.62
N ALA A 114 -5.76 -20.47 -11.67
CA ALA A 114 -4.37 -20.91 -11.75
C ALA A 114 -4.14 -21.90 -12.90
N THR A 115 -5.09 -22.83 -13.09
CA THR A 115 -5.07 -23.80 -14.20
C THR A 115 -5.17 -23.08 -15.54
N ALA A 116 -6.10 -22.14 -15.68
CA ALA A 116 -6.29 -21.37 -16.90
C ALA A 116 -5.07 -20.49 -17.23
N ALA A 117 -4.49 -19.84 -16.22
CA ALA A 117 -3.31 -18.98 -16.35
C ALA A 117 -1.98 -19.76 -16.45
N LYS A 118 -2.00 -21.08 -16.20
CA LYS A 118 -0.82 -21.97 -16.19
C LYS A 118 0.26 -21.50 -15.20
N VAL A 119 -0.17 -21.10 -14.00
CA VAL A 119 0.69 -20.61 -12.91
C VAL A 119 0.46 -21.42 -11.63
N PRO A 120 1.44 -21.47 -10.70
CA PRO A 120 1.20 -22.07 -9.40
C PRO A 120 0.12 -21.32 -8.62
N GLU A 121 -0.88 -22.04 -8.10
CA GLU A 121 -2.02 -21.46 -7.37
C GLU A 121 -1.56 -20.60 -6.18
N GLN A 122 -0.56 -21.05 -5.43
CA GLN A 122 -0.01 -20.30 -4.30
C GLN A 122 0.57 -18.95 -4.74
N ARG A 123 1.27 -18.91 -5.88
CA ARG A 123 1.82 -17.66 -6.43
C ARG A 123 0.72 -16.72 -6.88
N LEU A 124 -0.32 -17.25 -7.55
CA LEU A 124 -1.50 -16.49 -7.93
C LEU A 124 -2.18 -15.88 -6.69
N LYS A 125 -2.44 -16.66 -5.65
CA LYS A 125 -3.03 -16.19 -4.39
C LYS A 125 -2.24 -15.03 -3.78
N SER A 126 -0.93 -15.16 -3.65
CA SER A 126 -0.09 -14.09 -3.09
C SER A 126 -0.17 -12.79 -3.88
N ILE A 127 -0.13 -12.86 -5.22
CA ILE A 127 -0.16 -11.69 -6.09
C ILE A 127 -1.55 -11.06 -6.10
N MET A 128 -2.61 -11.87 -6.16
CA MET A 128 -3.99 -11.41 -6.09
C MET A 128 -4.26 -10.69 -4.76
N ARG A 129 -3.86 -11.26 -3.62
CA ARG A 129 -4.04 -10.61 -2.31
C ARG A 129 -3.26 -9.31 -2.17
N MET A 130 -2.05 -9.22 -2.74
CA MET A 130 -1.32 -7.96 -2.78
C MET A 130 -2.07 -6.90 -3.62
N ALA A 131 -2.59 -7.27 -4.80
CA ALA A 131 -3.36 -6.39 -5.67
C ALA A 131 -4.72 -5.97 -5.08
N MET A 132 -5.34 -6.81 -4.25
CA MET A 132 -6.59 -6.49 -3.55
C MET A 132 -6.43 -5.33 -2.56
N THR A 133 -5.23 -5.09 -2.02
CA THR A 133 -4.97 -3.94 -1.14
C THR A 133 -5.07 -2.59 -1.87
N SER A 134 -5.10 -2.60 -3.22
CA SER A 134 -5.41 -1.43 -4.05
C SER A 134 -6.82 -1.49 -4.67
N PHE A 135 -7.73 -2.29 -4.10
CA PHE A 135 -9.12 -2.49 -4.55
C PHE A 135 -9.26 -2.98 -6.00
N LEU A 136 -8.26 -3.69 -6.54
CA LEU A 136 -8.28 -4.16 -7.93
C LEU A 136 -9.12 -5.44 -8.14
N PHE A 137 -9.17 -6.28 -7.12
CA PHE A 137 -9.99 -7.49 -7.06
C PHE A 137 -10.66 -7.58 -5.69
N LEU A 138 -11.60 -8.51 -5.55
CA LEU A 138 -12.24 -8.86 -4.29
C LEU A 138 -12.18 -10.37 -4.11
N GLU A 139 -11.83 -10.83 -2.91
CA GLU A 139 -12.00 -12.22 -2.50
C GLU A 139 -13.33 -12.31 -1.74
N GLU A 140 -14.33 -12.96 -2.33
CA GLU A 140 -15.53 -13.33 -1.59
C GLU A 140 -15.18 -14.52 -0.71
N GLU A 141 -14.92 -14.26 0.57
CA GLU A 141 -14.78 -15.34 1.53
C GLU A 141 -16.12 -16.01 1.75
N ALA A 142 -16.13 -17.34 1.74
CA ALA A 142 -17.16 -18.10 2.41
C ALA A 142 -17.00 -17.92 3.94
N GLY A 143 -17.40 -16.75 4.44
CA GLY A 143 -17.68 -16.47 5.85
C GLY A 143 -16.55 -16.53 6.87
N SER A 144 -15.45 -15.76 6.74
CA SER A 144 -14.49 -15.58 7.84
C SER A 144 -14.45 -14.15 8.41
N THR A 145 -14.13 -14.08 9.71
CA THR A 145 -14.14 -12.88 10.58
C THR A 145 -12.81 -12.69 11.32
N ARG A 146 -11.69 -13.22 10.80
CA ARG A 146 -10.39 -13.24 11.51
C ARG A 146 -9.29 -12.51 10.73
N THR A 147 -8.59 -11.59 11.39
CA THR A 147 -7.52 -10.72 10.84
C THR A 147 -6.18 -11.44 10.57
N TYR A 148 -6.12 -12.76 10.73
CA TYR A 148 -4.92 -13.59 10.56
C TYR A 148 -5.07 -14.69 9.48
N GLU A 149 -6.00 -14.53 8.53
CA GLU A 149 -6.22 -15.49 7.44
C GLU A 149 -5.70 -14.98 6.08
N THR A 150 -4.45 -14.51 6.05
CA THR A 150 -3.79 -14.15 4.77
C THR A 150 -3.36 -15.40 4.00
N ALA A 151 -2.98 -15.27 2.71
CA ALA A 151 -2.63 -16.46 1.90
C ALA A 151 -1.39 -17.15 2.43
N PHE A 152 -0.55 -16.35 3.08
CA PHE A 152 0.60 -16.81 3.81
C PHE A 152 0.22 -17.76 4.95
N ASN A 153 -0.79 -17.40 5.76
CA ASN A 153 -1.29 -18.21 6.86
C ASN A 153 -1.81 -19.57 6.39
N LEU A 154 -2.64 -19.58 5.33
CA LEU A 154 -3.16 -20.81 4.75
C LEU A 154 -2.06 -21.69 4.12
N ALA A 155 -1.12 -21.09 3.39
CA ALA A 155 -0.09 -21.86 2.69
C ALA A 155 0.96 -22.46 3.62
N HIS A 156 1.21 -21.81 4.76
CA HIS A 156 2.20 -22.24 5.75
C HIS A 156 1.57 -22.87 7.00
N SER A 157 0.25 -23.10 6.98
CA SER A 157 -0.54 -23.66 8.09
C SER A 157 -0.19 -23.01 9.42
N THR A 158 -0.24 -21.68 9.47
CA THR A 158 0.22 -20.90 10.62
C THR A 158 -0.79 -19.82 11.00
N ASP A 159 -0.98 -19.63 12.30
CA ASP A 159 -1.80 -18.55 12.85
C ASP A 159 -0.95 -17.32 13.25
N LEU A 160 0.35 -17.33 12.93
CA LEU A 160 1.26 -16.23 13.23
C LEU A 160 1.11 -15.09 12.23
N THR A 161 1.40 -13.87 12.65
CA THR A 161 1.59 -12.77 11.70
C THR A 161 2.78 -13.08 10.77
N PHE A 162 2.81 -12.48 9.59
CA PHE A 162 3.88 -12.71 8.61
C PHE A 162 5.29 -12.53 9.20
N PHE A 163 5.51 -11.45 9.97
CA PHE A 163 6.81 -11.18 10.58
C PHE A 163 7.14 -12.10 11.76
N ASP A 164 6.14 -12.50 12.55
CA ASP A 164 6.33 -13.50 13.62
C ASP A 164 6.67 -14.88 13.05
N TYR A 165 6.14 -15.23 11.89
CA TYR A 165 6.48 -16.46 11.20
C TYR A 165 7.91 -16.41 10.63
N LEU A 166 8.25 -15.31 9.94
CA LEU A 166 9.61 -15.13 9.40
C LEU A 166 10.66 -15.17 10.50
N SER A 167 10.41 -14.53 11.65
CA SER A 167 11.39 -14.51 12.76
C SER A 167 11.70 -15.90 13.32
N ARG A 168 10.77 -16.85 13.16
CA ARG A 168 10.92 -18.26 13.55
C ARG A 168 11.54 -19.13 12.45
N ASN A 169 11.66 -18.64 11.23
CA ASN A 169 12.26 -19.35 10.10
C ASN A 169 13.46 -18.55 9.54
N GLN A 170 14.66 -18.90 10.04
CA GLN A 170 15.88 -18.14 9.76
C GLN A 170 16.28 -18.11 8.28
N ASP A 171 15.98 -19.15 7.52
CA ASP A 171 16.31 -19.20 6.08
C ASP A 171 15.34 -18.31 5.28
N LEU A 172 14.03 -18.37 5.56
CA LEU A 172 13.06 -17.47 4.94
C LEU A 172 13.29 -16.00 5.33
N MET A 173 13.67 -15.73 6.58
CA MET A 173 14.06 -14.39 7.00
C MET A 173 15.30 -13.90 6.25
N ARG A 174 16.26 -14.79 5.98
CA ARG A 174 17.47 -14.47 5.21
C ARG A 174 17.12 -14.13 3.76
N ASP A 175 16.30 -14.93 3.11
CA ASP A 175 15.85 -14.71 1.73
C ASP A 175 15.03 -13.43 1.61
N PHE A 176 14.12 -13.19 2.56
CA PHE A 176 13.36 -11.96 2.66
C PHE A 176 14.28 -10.74 2.83
N ALA A 177 15.27 -10.81 3.73
CA ALA A 177 16.25 -9.74 3.90
C ALA A 177 17.11 -9.53 2.65
N GLN A 178 17.49 -10.58 1.92
CA GLN A 178 18.19 -10.48 0.64
C GLN A 178 17.33 -9.80 -0.43
N HIS A 179 16.04 -10.14 -0.50
CA HIS A 179 15.09 -9.49 -1.40
C HIS A 179 14.97 -8.00 -1.09
N ILE A 180 14.76 -7.62 0.17
CA ILE A 180 14.70 -6.21 0.58
C ILE A 180 16.01 -5.48 0.25
N ARG A 181 17.16 -6.11 0.45
CA ARG A 181 18.47 -5.55 0.03
C ARG A 181 18.56 -5.34 -1.47
N SER A 182 18.11 -6.30 -2.28
CA SER A 182 18.08 -6.18 -3.74
C SER A 182 17.13 -5.08 -4.23
N VAL A 183 16.00 -4.90 -3.56
CA VAL A 183 15.09 -3.78 -3.86
C VAL A 183 15.76 -2.46 -3.52
N ARG A 184 16.39 -2.36 -2.35
CA ARG A 184 17.15 -1.16 -1.92
C ARG A 184 18.40 -0.87 -2.74
N SER A 185 18.95 -1.86 -3.47
CA SER A 185 20.07 -1.63 -4.39
C SER A 185 19.61 -1.18 -5.78
N SER A 186 18.31 -1.14 -6.05
CA SER A 186 17.79 -0.61 -7.31
C SER A 186 17.92 0.91 -7.36
N GLU A 187 18.21 1.43 -8.55
CA GLU A 187 18.54 2.84 -8.76
C GLU A 187 17.47 3.81 -8.25
N SER A 188 16.19 3.43 -8.31
CA SER A 188 15.04 4.28 -7.96
C SER A 188 14.78 4.43 -6.47
N VAL A 189 15.24 3.49 -5.64
CA VAL A 189 15.08 3.52 -4.16
C VAL A 189 16.42 3.35 -3.44
N GLY A 190 17.51 3.62 -4.17
CA GLY A 190 18.87 3.52 -3.68
C GLY A 190 19.10 4.43 -2.48
N ILE A 191 19.71 3.90 -1.42
CA ILE A 191 20.01 4.65 -0.19
C ILE A 191 20.85 5.91 -0.43
N LYS A 192 21.58 5.97 -1.55
CA LYS A 192 22.32 7.17 -1.99
C LYS A 192 21.43 8.41 -2.10
N HIS A 193 20.15 8.25 -2.45
CA HIS A 193 19.22 9.38 -2.55
C HIS A 193 18.85 9.93 -1.17
N LEU A 194 18.71 9.07 -0.16
CA LEU A 194 18.49 9.49 1.23
C LEU A 194 19.74 10.19 1.82
N LEU A 195 20.93 9.66 1.50
CA LEU A 195 22.20 10.26 1.93
C LEU A 195 22.45 11.63 1.28
N ALA A 196 22.02 11.82 0.04
CA ALA A 196 22.14 13.09 -0.67
C ALA A 196 21.01 14.08 -0.35
N GLY A 197 19.82 13.59 0.03
CA GLY A 197 18.61 14.38 0.18
C GLY A 197 18.37 14.97 1.57
N TYR A 198 19.22 14.68 2.55
CA TYR A 198 19.15 15.23 3.90
C TYR A 198 20.52 15.76 4.33
N GLU A 199 20.56 16.91 4.99
CA GLU A 199 21.80 17.53 5.47
C GLU A 199 22.27 16.84 6.76
N TRP A 200 22.80 15.62 6.63
CA TRP A 200 23.26 14.81 7.75
C TRP A 200 24.33 15.51 8.62
N GLN A 201 25.08 16.45 8.04
CA GLN A 201 26.08 17.26 8.73
C GLN A 201 25.47 18.34 9.64
N ALA A 202 24.20 18.67 9.46
CA ALA A 202 23.47 19.60 10.33
C ALA A 202 23.04 18.94 11.65
N ILE A 203 23.21 17.63 11.80
CA ILE A 203 22.99 16.93 13.06
C ILE A 203 24.13 17.34 14.02
N PRO A 204 23.82 17.93 15.19
CA PRO A 204 24.83 18.38 16.13
C PRO A 204 25.75 17.24 16.58
N ASP A 205 26.99 17.57 16.94
CA ASP A 205 27.90 16.63 17.57
C ASP A 205 27.26 16.02 18.83
N GLY A 206 27.10 14.69 18.84
CA GLY A 206 26.39 13.95 19.89
C GLY A 206 24.91 13.68 19.62
N GLY A 207 24.38 14.09 18.46
CA GLY A 207 23.02 13.77 18.02
C GLY A 207 22.82 12.27 17.77
N LEU A 208 21.69 11.72 18.24
CA LEU A 208 21.35 10.31 18.08
C LEU A 208 20.42 10.12 16.88
N VAL A 209 20.87 9.32 15.91
CA VAL A 209 20.03 8.80 14.82
C VAL A 209 19.68 7.36 15.13
N VAL A 210 18.38 7.06 15.25
CA VAL A 210 17.89 5.69 15.48
C VAL A 210 17.22 5.20 14.20
N ASP A 211 17.79 4.17 13.59
CA ASP A 211 17.17 3.48 12.44
C ASP A 211 16.11 2.51 12.94
N LEU A 212 14.84 2.81 12.64
CA LEU A 212 13.68 2.02 13.09
C LEU A 212 13.28 0.92 12.09
N ALA A 213 14.00 0.74 10.98
CA ALA A 213 13.55 -0.10 9.86
C ALA A 213 14.59 -1.09 9.31
N THR A 214 15.40 -1.72 10.18
CA THR A 214 16.38 -2.73 9.75
C THR A 214 15.83 -4.15 9.85
N ILE A 215 15.85 -4.86 8.73
CA ILE A 215 15.71 -6.32 8.66
C ILE A 215 17.10 -6.84 8.27
N GLY A 216 17.95 -7.03 9.28
CA GLY A 216 19.30 -7.58 9.11
C GLY A 216 20.28 -6.67 8.37
N ASN A 217 20.71 -5.59 9.06
CA ASN A 217 22.09 -5.11 9.14
C ASN A 217 22.10 -3.80 9.94
N PHE A 218 22.86 -3.75 11.03
CA PHE A 218 23.22 -2.48 11.65
C PHE A 218 24.08 -1.69 10.65
N VAL A 219 23.63 -0.51 10.23
CA VAL A 219 24.45 0.37 9.40
C VAL A 219 25.05 1.46 10.29
N PHE A 220 26.38 1.38 10.42
CA PHE A 220 27.23 2.40 10.98
C PHE A 220 27.50 3.48 9.91
N VAL A 221 27.34 4.75 10.26
CA VAL A 221 27.70 5.88 9.36
C VAL A 221 29.19 6.16 9.53
N PRO A 222 30.03 6.04 8.48
CA PRO A 222 31.44 6.42 8.55
C PRO A 222 31.56 7.93 8.79
N GLY A 223 32.09 8.31 9.95
CA GLY A 223 32.24 9.71 10.38
C GLY A 223 32.20 9.86 11.90
N PHE A 224 31.55 8.94 12.61
CA PHE A 224 31.65 8.81 14.06
C PHE A 224 32.86 7.94 14.42
N LYS A 225 33.85 8.52 15.11
CA LYS A 225 34.94 7.74 15.71
C LYS A 225 34.33 6.74 16.70
N ARG A 226 34.48 5.45 16.40
CA ARG A 226 34.40 4.40 17.41
C ARG A 226 35.80 3.87 17.64
N ASP A 227 36.33 4.15 18.83
CA ASP A 227 37.53 3.49 19.32
C ASP A 227 37.20 2.04 19.69
N ALA A 228 37.93 1.12 19.05
CA ALA A 228 38.10 -0.31 19.35
C ALA A 228 37.01 -1.32 18.89
N PRO A 229 37.41 -2.58 18.59
CA PRO A 229 36.69 -3.45 17.66
C PRO A 229 36.03 -4.68 18.33
N ILE A 230 35.44 -5.49 17.44
CA ILE A 230 35.32 -6.96 17.42
C ILE A 230 33.93 -7.57 17.69
N PHE A 231 33.61 -8.50 16.77
CA PHE A 231 32.64 -9.60 16.70
C PHE A 231 31.29 -9.31 16.03
#